data_AF-A0A376CVW8-F1
#
_entry.id   AF-A0A376CVW8-F1
#
_cell.length_a   1.000
_cell.length_b   1.000
_cell.length_c   1.000
_cell.angle_alpha   90.00
_cell.angle_beta   90.00
_cell.angle_gamma   90.00
#
_symmetry.space_group_name_H-M   'P 1'
#
loop_
_entity.id
_entity.type
_entity.pdbx_description
1 polymer ?
#
loop_
_entity_poly.entity_id
_entity_poly.type
_entity_poly.pdbx_seq_one_letter_code
_entity_poly.pdbx_strand_id
1 'polypeptide(L)' 'MSKFEIPLDQAAKEFYEIEGRYLALCQLTRLPDGMRKRIRDAAAYVRHLAILTEKEAKKR' A
#
# COMPACT_ATOMS: atom_id res chain seq x y z
N MET A 1 0.75 -4.32 -25.92
CA MET A 1 0.79 -3.52 -24.68
C MET A 1 -0.14 -4.18 -23.68
N SER A 2 0.38 -4.58 -22.52
CA SER A 2 -0.43 -5.23 -21.47
C SER A 2 -1.55 -4.28 -21.05
N LYS A 3 -2.79 -4.77 -20.89
CA LYS A 3 -3.97 -3.98 -20.48
C LYS A 3 -3.84 -3.29 -19.10
N PHE A 4 -2.70 -3.43 -18.44
CA PHE A 4 -2.44 -3.01 -17.06
C PHE A 4 -1.13 -2.23 -16.92
N GLU A 5 -0.70 -1.51 -17.97
CA GLU A 5 0.44 -0.61 -17.84
C GLU A 5 0.00 0.62 -17.02
N ILE A 6 0.41 0.67 -15.76
CA ILE A 6 0.07 1.74 -14.82
C ILE A 6 1.29 2.66 -14.67
N PRO A 7 1.15 3.98 -14.86
CA PRO A 7 2.22 4.94 -14.59
C PRO A 7 2.74 4.82 -13.15
N LEU A 8 4.05 5.00 -12.92
CA LEU A 8 4.65 4.82 -11.59
C LEU A 8 4.08 5.79 -10.55
N ASP A 9 3.77 7.02 -10.94
CA ASP A 9 3.12 8.02 -10.09
C ASP A 9 1.70 7.59 -9.67
N GLN A 10 0.96 6.96 -10.59
CA GLN A 10 -0.35 6.37 -10.31
C GLN A 10 -0.23 5.15 -9.40
N ALA A 11 0.72 4.26 -9.66
CA ALA A 11 0.97 3.08 -8.84
C ALA A 11 1.37 3.45 -7.39
N ALA A 12 2.19 4.49 -7.20
CA ALA A 12 2.55 4.99 -5.87
C ALA A 12 1.32 5.46 -5.09
N LYS A 13 0.40 6.21 -5.73
CA LYS A 13 -0.86 6.64 -5.11
C LYS A 13 -1.73 5.46 -4.69
N GLU A 14 -1.85 4.46 -5.55
CA GLU A 14 -2.63 3.24 -5.24
C GLU A 14 -2.08 2.50 -4.03
N PHE A 15 -0.75 2.40 -3.89
CA PHE A 15 -0.15 1.82 -2.69
C PHE A 15 -0.48 2.61 -1.42
N TYR A 16 -0.40 3.94 -1.42
CA TYR A 16 -0.81 4.74 -0.26
C TYR A 16 -2.29 4.55 0.09
N GLU A 17 -3.16 4.41 -0.92
CA GLU A 17 -4.57 4.15 -0.68
C GLU A 17 -4.80 2.77 -0.03
N ILE A 18 -4.09 1.74 -0.51
CA ILE A 18 -4.15 0.39 0.06
C ILE A 18 -3.63 0.38 1.51
N GLU A 19 -2.51 1.07 1.80
CA GLU A 19 -2.00 1.26 3.17
C GLU A 19 -3.09 1.87 4.06
N GLY A 20 -3.71 2.96 3.62
CA GLY A 20 -4.79 3.62 4.35
C GLY A 20 -5.97 2.69 4.64
N ARG A 21 -6.38 1.88 3.65
CA ARG A 21 -7.45 0.89 3.82
C ARG A 21 -7.10 -0.21 4.83
N TYR A 22 -5.86 -0.70 4.85
CA TYR A 22 -5.41 -1.68 5.85
C TYR A 22 -5.38 -1.10 7.27
N LEU A 23 -4.92 0.14 7.42
CA LEU A 23 -4.93 0.83 8.72
C LEU A 23 -6.36 1.10 9.19
N ALA A 24 -7.25 1.55 8.29
CA ALA A 24 -8.66 1.74 8.59
C ALA A 24 -9.33 0.42 9.02
N LEU A 25 -9.02 -0.69 8.34
CA LEU A 25 -9.50 -2.02 8.73
C LEU A 25 -9.07 -2.36 10.17
N CYS A 26 -7.82 -2.10 10.54
CA CYS A 26 -7.34 -2.32 11.91
C CYS A 26 -8.03 -1.44 12.97
N GLN A 27 -8.43 -0.22 12.62
CA GLN A 27 -8.99 0.77 13.55
C GLN A 27 -10.51 0.66 13.68
N LEU A 28 -11.21 0.39 12.58
CA LEU A 28 -12.67 0.46 12.49
C LEU A 28 -13.34 -0.88 12.74
N THR A 29 -12.58 -1.96 12.90
CA THR A 29 -13.13 -3.31 13.12
C THR A 29 -12.51 -4.00 14.33
N ARG A 30 -13.31 -4.86 14.98
CA ARG A 30 -12.85 -5.66 16.13
C ARG A 30 -12.23 -6.96 15.64
N LEU A 31 -11.00 -6.85 15.11
CA LEU A 31 -10.25 -8.02 14.65
C LEU A 31 -9.42 -8.65 15.77
N PRO A 32 -9.22 -9.98 15.76
CA PRO A 32 -8.28 -10.64 16.65
C PRO A 32 -6.85 -10.09 16.51
N ASP A 33 -6.06 -10.10 17.58
CA ASP A 33 -4.72 -9.50 17.61
C ASP A 33 -3.77 -10.10 16.58
N GLY A 34 -3.81 -11.43 16.38
CA GLY A 34 -3.01 -12.09 15.34
C GLY A 34 -3.32 -11.60 13.92
N MET A 35 -4.58 -11.26 13.65
CA MET A 35 -5.00 -10.72 12.35
C MET A 35 -4.62 -9.25 12.23
N ARG A 36 -4.79 -8.46 13.29
CA ARG A 36 -4.35 -7.05 13.35
C ARG A 36 -2.86 -6.92 13.08
N LYS A 37 -2.04 -7.81 13.65
CA LYS A 37 -0.59 -7.85 13.38
C LYS A 37 -0.30 -8.06 11.90
N ARG A 38 -0.89 -9.09 11.28
CA ARG A 38 -0.71 -9.38 9.84
C ARG A 38 -1.13 -8.22 8.94
N ILE A 39 -2.24 -7.56 9.26
CA ILE A 39 -2.73 -6.42 8.49
C ILE A 39 -1.79 -5.22 8.63
N ARG A 40 -1.26 -4.95 9.84
CA ARG A 40 -0.25 -3.90 10.05
C ARG A 40 1.04 -4.19 9.30
N ASP A 41 1.50 -5.44 9.32
CA ASP A 41 2.69 -5.86 8.57
C ASP A 41 2.48 -5.67 7.06
N ALA A 42 1.29 -6.02 6.55
CA ALA A 42 0.92 -5.77 5.17
C ALA A 42 0.84 -4.27 4.82
N ALA A 43 0.30 -3.43 5.71
CA ALA A 43 0.30 -1.98 5.54
C ALA A 43 1.72 -1.42 5.47
N ALA A 44 2.63 -1.86 6.35
CA ALA A 44 4.02 -1.45 6.32
C ALA A 44 4.73 -1.87 5.03
N TYR A 45 4.46 -3.08 4.54
CA TYR A 45 5.00 -3.57 3.27
C TYR A 45 4.51 -2.73 2.08
N VAL A 46 3.21 -2.44 2.02
CA VAL A 46 2.63 -1.61 0.95
C VAL A 46 3.18 -0.18 0.98
N ARG A 47 3.35 0.41 2.17
CA ARG A 47 4.04 1.70 2.33
C ARG A 47 5.45 1.68 1.77
N HIS A 48 6.20 0.60 2.03
CA HIS A 48 7.55 0.45 1.51
C HIS A 48 7.55 0.40 -0.03
N LEU A 49 6.60 -0.32 -0.64
CA LEU A 49 6.41 -0.31 -2.08
C LEU A 49 6.09 1.09 -2.62
N ALA A 50 5.19 1.84 -1.97
CA ALA A 50 4.88 3.22 -2.35
C ALA A 50 6.16 4.09 -2.41
N ILE A 51 6.99 4.04 -1.38
CA ILE A 51 8.25 4.80 -1.30
C ILE A 51 9.22 4.40 -2.41
N LEU A 52 9.37 3.10 -2.69
CA LEU A 52 10.24 2.62 -3.77
C LEU A 52 9.72 3.10 -5.14
N THR A 53 8.42 2.99 -5.37
CA THR A 53 7.78 3.41 -6.61
C THR A 53 7.89 4.92 -6.82
N GLU A 54 7.70 5.75 -5.78
CA GLU A 54 7.92 7.20 -5.87
C GLU A 54 9.38 7.54 -6.20
N LYS A 55 10.34 6.83 -5.60
CA LYS A 55 11.76 7.04 -5.89
C LYS A 55 12.08 6.72 -7.35
N GLU A 56 11.53 5.65 -7.89
CA GLU A 56 11.70 5.30 -9.30
C GLU A 56 10.98 6.28 -10.23
N ALA A 57 9.79 6.75 -9.86
CA ALA A 57 9.06 7.77 -10.63
C ALA A 57 9.86 9.07 -10.76
N LYS A 58 10.59 9.49 -9.72
CA LYS A 58 11.41 10.71 -9.70
C LYS A 58 12.72 10.61 -10.50
N LYS A 59 13.14 9.41 -10.90
CA LYS A 59 14.33 9.20 -11.74
C LYS A 59 14.04 9.35 -13.23
N ARG A 60 12.76 9.32 -13.62
CA ARG A 60 12.29 9.54 -14.99
C ARG A 60 11.97 11.01 -15.21
#